data_AF-A0A9D6LZY8-F1
#
_entry.id   AF-A0A9D6LZY8-F1
#
_cell.length_a   1.000
_cell.length_b   1.000
_cell.length_c   1.000
_cell.angle_alpha   90.00
_cell.angle_beta   90.00
_cell.angle_gamma   90.00
#
_symmetry.space_group_name_H-M   'P 1'
#
loop_
_entity.id
_entity.type
_entity.pdbx_description
1 polymer ?
#
loop_
_entity_poly.entity_id
_entity_poly.type
_entity_poly.pdbx_seq_one_letter_code
_entity_poly.pdbx_strand_id
1 'polypeptide(L)'
;MKRVVFFMVAVLFANAISPALLGGIPSDKAVYRGGTVAVLPENIEGAVTTTDEHDFIFECKGARFLIPYDRVNFIEFGQKVGRRLGLAIAVSPILLLSKKRRHYLTINYLDAQDRQQAMVLELGKN
;
A
#
# COMPACT_ATOMS: atom_id res chain seq x y z
N MET A 1 31.62 -35.72 -8.55
CA MET A 1 31.76 -34.61 -7.57
C MET A 1 31.42 -33.25 -8.17
N LYS A 2 31.99 -32.84 -9.32
CA LYS A 2 31.72 -31.53 -9.96
C LYS A 2 30.24 -31.25 -10.33
N ARG A 3 29.49 -32.29 -10.72
CA ARG A 3 28.04 -32.19 -11.03
C ARG A 3 27.16 -31.98 -9.80
N VAL A 4 27.52 -32.59 -8.67
CA VAL A 4 26.76 -32.46 -7.40
C VAL A 4 26.98 -31.07 -6.79
N VAL A 5 28.20 -30.52 -6.91
CA VAL A 5 28.50 -29.14 -6.49
C VAL A 5 27.73 -28.13 -7.35
N PHE A 6 27.58 -28.37 -8.66
CA PHE A 6 26.81 -27.48 -9.55
C PHE A 6 25.31 -27.51 -9.24
N PHE A 7 24.74 -28.68 -8.92
CA PHE A 7 23.35 -28.80 -8.48
C PHE A 7 23.13 -28.18 -7.08
N MET A 8 24.08 -28.30 -6.17
CA MET A 8 23.98 -27.72 -4.82
C MET A 8 24.08 -26.18 -4.85
N VAL A 9 24.92 -25.61 -5.73
CA VAL A 9 25.00 -24.15 -5.95
C VAL A 9 23.75 -23.62 -6.69
N ALA A 10 23.18 -24.39 -7.61
CA ALA A 10 21.94 -24.01 -8.31
C ALA A 10 20.70 -24.05 -7.38
N VAL A 11 20.63 -24.99 -6.44
CA VAL A 11 19.52 -25.11 -5.48
C VAL A 11 19.60 -24.05 -4.38
N LEU A 12 20.80 -23.57 -4.02
CA LEU A 12 20.99 -22.46 -3.07
C LEU A 12 20.59 -21.09 -3.63
N PHE A 13 20.54 -20.91 -4.96
CA PHE A 13 20.05 -19.67 -5.59
C PHE A 13 18.52 -19.63 -5.78
N ALA A 14 17.82 -20.77 -5.64
CA ALA A 14 16.39 -20.86 -5.93
C ALA A 14 15.47 -20.42 -4.77
N ASN A 15 16.00 -20.21 -3.55
CA ASN A 15 15.17 -20.09 -2.33
C ASN A 15 15.30 -18.78 -1.53
N ALA A 16 15.90 -17.71 -2.06
CA ALA A 16 16.11 -16.49 -1.28
C ALA A 16 15.63 -15.18 -1.93
N ILE A 17 14.70 -15.24 -2.89
CA ILE A 17 13.97 -14.02 -3.29
C ILE A 17 12.87 -13.79 -2.26
N SER A 18 13.24 -13.23 -1.10
CA SER A 18 12.27 -12.82 -0.09
C SER A 18 11.23 -11.89 -0.73
N PRO A 19 9.92 -12.06 -0.48
CA PRO A 19 8.87 -11.18 -1.03
C PRO A 19 9.05 -9.70 -0.61
N ALA A 20 9.86 -9.44 0.41
CA ALA A 20 10.32 -8.10 0.78
C ALA A 20 10.97 -7.32 -0.39
N LEU A 21 11.67 -8.00 -1.32
CA LEU A 21 12.27 -7.38 -2.51
C LEU A 21 11.23 -6.95 -3.56
N LEU A 22 10.01 -7.49 -3.50
CA LEU A 22 8.91 -7.12 -4.41
C LEU A 22 8.12 -5.91 -3.91
N GLY A 23 8.33 -5.47 -2.66
CA GLY A 23 7.91 -4.20 -2.08
C GLY A 23 6.50 -3.77 -2.47
N GLY A 24 5.49 -4.23 -1.74
CA GLY A 24 4.09 -3.88 -1.92
C GLY A 24 3.34 -3.92 -0.59
N ILE A 25 2.24 -3.19 -0.52
CA ILE A 25 1.31 -3.26 0.62
C ILE A 25 0.45 -4.52 0.43
N PRO A 26 0.28 -5.37 1.46
CA PRO A 26 -0.60 -6.54 1.38
C PRO A 26 -2.02 -6.14 0.97
N SER A 27 -2.74 -6.99 0.25
CA SER A 27 -4.01 -6.61 -0.37
C SER A 27 -5.13 -6.25 0.61
N ASP A 28 -5.07 -6.78 1.84
CA ASP A 28 -5.99 -6.48 2.94
C ASP A 28 -5.57 -5.24 3.75
N LYS A 29 -4.48 -4.57 3.36
CA LYS A 29 -3.92 -3.42 4.05
C LYS A 29 -3.99 -2.15 3.23
N ALA A 30 -3.98 -1.04 3.93
CA ALA A 30 -3.75 0.29 3.39
C ALA A 30 -2.70 1.00 4.23
N VAL A 31 -2.06 2.00 3.65
CA VAL A 31 -1.08 2.83 4.34
C VAL A 31 -1.52 4.28 4.25
N TYR A 32 -1.62 4.95 5.39
CA TYR A 32 -1.89 6.38 5.42
C TYR A 32 -0.71 7.15 4.83
N ARG A 33 -0.96 7.96 3.81
CA ARG A 33 0.06 8.75 3.10
C ARG A 33 -0.05 10.24 3.35
N GLY A 34 -1.01 10.65 4.19
CA GLY A 34 -1.20 12.04 4.58
C GLY A 34 -2.63 12.52 4.37
N GLY A 35 -2.81 13.82 4.50
CA GLY A 35 -4.11 14.46 4.58
C GLY A 35 -4.11 15.53 5.65
N THR A 36 -5.28 15.90 6.13
CA THR A 36 -5.45 16.92 7.18
C THR A 36 -5.71 16.30 8.55
N VAL A 37 -5.76 14.97 8.65
CA VAL A 37 -5.90 14.23 9.91
C VAL A 37 -4.58 14.32 10.68
N ALA A 38 -4.40 15.42 11.42
CA ALA A 38 -3.13 15.77 12.09
C ALA A 38 -2.69 14.79 13.19
N VAL A 39 -3.60 13.94 13.68
CA VAL A 39 -3.33 12.98 14.76
C VAL A 39 -2.56 11.76 14.25
N LEU A 40 -2.59 11.48 12.95
CA LEU A 40 -2.06 10.23 12.39
C LEU A 40 -0.67 10.44 11.78
N PRO A 41 0.37 9.71 12.23
CA PRO A 41 1.68 9.76 11.57
C PRO A 41 1.60 9.23 10.14
N GLU A 42 2.28 9.89 9.21
CA GLU A 42 2.41 9.39 7.85
C GLU A 42 3.10 8.02 7.80
N ASN A 43 2.73 7.22 6.81
CA ASN A 43 3.25 5.87 6.54
C ASN A 43 2.84 4.80 7.55
N ILE A 44 1.81 5.05 8.36
CA ILE A 44 1.24 4.02 9.23
C ILE A 44 0.37 3.04 8.42
N GLU A 45 0.62 1.75 8.61
CA GLU A 45 -0.18 0.68 8.00
C GLU A 45 -1.43 0.40 8.84
N GLY A 46 -2.52 0.08 8.15
CA GLY A 46 -3.80 -0.26 8.76
C GLY A 46 -4.66 -1.13 7.84
N ALA A 47 -5.80 -1.57 8.35
CA ALA A 47 -6.85 -2.24 7.59
C ALA A 47 -7.95 -1.25 7.24
N VAL A 48 -8.59 -1.46 6.09
CA VAL A 48 -9.75 -0.69 5.64
C VAL A 48 -10.97 -1.61 5.62
N THR A 49 -12.06 -1.15 6.23
CA THR A 49 -13.37 -1.79 6.10
C THR A 49 -14.31 -0.84 5.39
N THR A 50 -14.80 -1.25 4.22
CA THR A 50 -15.80 -0.51 3.43
C THR A 50 -17.17 -1.19 3.41
N THR A 51 -17.31 -2.32 4.11
CA THR A 51 -18.53 -3.14 4.13
C THR A 51 -19.45 -2.80 5.31
N ASP A 52 -19.00 -1.92 6.21
CA ASP A 52 -19.88 -1.36 7.22
C ASP A 52 -20.98 -0.53 6.55
N GLU A 53 -22.15 -0.49 7.17
CA GLU A 53 -23.35 0.11 6.58
C GLU A 53 -23.30 1.65 6.59
N HIS A 54 -22.62 2.26 7.57
CA HIS A 54 -22.66 3.70 7.79
C HIS A 54 -21.28 4.36 7.71
N ASP A 55 -20.21 3.63 8.03
CA ASP A 55 -18.88 4.21 8.17
C ASP A 55 -17.87 3.60 7.20
N PHE A 56 -17.01 4.45 6.62
CA PHE A 56 -15.70 4.02 6.16
C PHE A 56 -14.77 3.91 7.37
N ILE A 57 -14.15 2.74 7.55
CA ILE A 57 -13.31 2.48 8.73
C ILE A 57 -11.86 2.28 8.30
N PHE A 58 -10.95 3.06 8.89
CA PHE A 58 -9.51 2.82 8.82
C PHE A 58 -8.97 2.50 10.22
N GLU A 59 -8.50 1.27 10.40
CA GLU A 59 -7.98 0.78 11.68
C GLU A 59 -6.47 0.58 11.58
N CYS A 60 -5.73 1.25 12.44
CA CYS A 60 -4.27 1.20 12.48
C CYS A 60 -3.79 0.98 13.91
N LYS A 61 -2.48 0.76 14.10
CA LYS A 61 -1.94 0.47 15.42
C LYS A 61 -2.16 1.67 16.36
N GLY A 62 -3.09 1.51 17.30
CA GLY A 62 -3.37 2.50 18.35
C GLY A 62 -4.42 3.56 17.98
N ALA A 63 -5.03 3.50 16.79
CA ALA A 63 -6.11 4.40 16.42
C ALA A 63 -7.09 3.77 15.43
N ARG A 64 -8.37 4.11 15.58
CA ARG A 64 -9.46 3.73 14.68
C ARG A 64 -10.16 4.98 14.21
N PHE A 65 -10.22 5.17 12.91
CA PHE A 65 -10.88 6.31 12.28
C PHE A 65 -12.17 5.83 11.62
N LEU A 66 -13.25 6.53 11.94
CA LEU A 66 -14.58 6.31 11.41
C LEU A 66 -14.93 7.57 10.61
N ILE A 67 -15.24 7.39 9.33
CA ILE A 67 -15.70 8.45 8.45
C ILE A 67 -17.11 8.08 8.01
N PRO A 68 -18.14 8.72 8.56
CA PRO A 68 -19.52 8.48 8.14
C PRO A 68 -19.71 8.77 6.66
N TYR A 69 -20.36 7.86 5.93
CA TYR A 69 -20.54 8.01 4.48
C TYR A 69 -21.39 9.23 4.11
N ASP A 70 -22.34 9.61 4.96
CA ASP A 70 -23.18 10.80 4.80
C ASP A 70 -22.39 12.11 4.94
N ARG A 71 -21.19 12.06 5.54
CA ARG A 71 -20.27 13.19 5.69
C ARG A 71 -19.19 13.23 4.60
N VAL A 72 -19.15 12.24 3.71
CA VAL A 72 -18.18 12.19 2.61
C VAL A 72 -18.64 13.10 1.48
N ASN A 73 -17.81 14.09 1.17
CA ASN A 73 -18.12 15.07 0.13
C ASN A 73 -17.52 14.68 -1.22
N PHE A 74 -16.37 13.98 -1.21
CA PHE A 74 -15.66 13.62 -2.43
C PHE A 74 -14.76 12.40 -2.21
N ILE A 75 -14.72 11.51 -3.21
CA ILE A 75 -13.85 10.35 -3.24
C ILE A 75 -13.08 10.37 -4.55
N GLU A 76 -11.77 10.24 -4.49
CA GLU A 76 -10.92 10.10 -5.67
C GLU A 76 -10.08 8.84 -5.59
N PHE A 77 -10.11 8.08 -6.68
CA PHE A 77 -9.22 6.95 -6.88
C PHE A 77 -8.10 7.34 -7.84
N GLY A 78 -6.88 7.46 -7.30
CA GLY A 78 -5.67 7.79 -8.03
C GLY A 78 -4.78 6.58 -8.28
N GLN A 79 -3.97 6.63 -9.33
CA GLN A 79 -2.95 5.61 -9.57
C GLN A 79 -1.61 6.25 -9.90
N LYS A 80 -0.57 5.92 -9.12
CA LYS A 80 0.81 6.30 -9.42
C LYS A 80 1.54 5.16 -10.09
N VAL A 81 2.21 5.47 -11.19
CA VAL A 81 2.91 4.50 -12.04
C VAL A 81 4.39 4.75 -11.95
N GLY A 82 5.13 3.75 -11.47
CA GLY A 82 6.58 3.78 -11.41
C GLY A 82 7.22 2.66 -12.23
N ARG A 83 8.54 2.73 -12.37
CA ARG A 83 9.39 1.66 -12.89
C ARG A 83 10.10 0.97 -11.72
N ARG A 84 10.46 -0.30 -11.88
CA ARG A 84 11.15 -1.09 -10.85
C ARG A 84 12.66 -0.88 -10.88
N LEU A 85 13.12 0.37 -10.67
CA LEU A 85 14.54 0.73 -10.87
C LEU A 85 15.51 -0.07 -9.98
N GLY A 86 15.20 -0.22 -8.69
CA GLY A 86 16.06 -0.99 -7.77
C GLY A 86 16.22 -2.46 -8.19
N LEU A 87 15.13 -3.11 -8.60
CA LEU A 87 15.18 -4.47 -9.13
C LEU A 87 15.87 -4.56 -10.49
N ALA A 88 15.75 -3.53 -11.33
CA ALA A 88 16.42 -3.51 -12.62
C ALA A 88 17.95 -3.48 -12.49
N ILE A 89 18.47 -2.77 -11.50
CA ILE A 89 19.90 -2.70 -11.19
C ILE A 89 20.37 -4.02 -10.54
N ALA A 90 19.60 -4.57 -9.61
CA ALA A 90 20.01 -5.72 -8.82
C ALA A 90 19.82 -7.08 -9.53
N VAL A 91 18.83 -7.20 -10.42
CA VAL A 91 18.42 -8.49 -11.01
C VAL A 91 18.60 -8.51 -12.53
N SER A 92 17.94 -7.59 -13.26
CA SER A 92 18.02 -7.55 -14.72
C SER A 92 17.44 -6.25 -15.30
N PRO A 93 18.10 -5.63 -16.30
CA PRO A 93 17.58 -4.45 -17.00
C PRO A 93 16.18 -4.63 -17.60
N ILE A 94 15.77 -5.87 -17.95
CA ILE A 94 14.43 -6.12 -18.53
C ILE A 94 13.30 -5.75 -17.57
N LEU A 95 13.57 -5.68 -16.26
CA LEU A 95 12.60 -5.26 -15.25
C LEU A 95 12.26 -3.76 -15.32
N LEU A 96 13.00 -2.95 -16.08
CA LEU A 96 12.60 -1.57 -16.41
C LEU A 96 11.29 -1.55 -17.22
N LEU A 97 10.99 -2.62 -17.96
CA LEU A 97 9.75 -2.78 -18.71
C LEU A 97 8.58 -3.16 -17.78
N SER A 98 8.86 -3.63 -16.56
CA SER A 98 7.84 -3.96 -15.56
C SER A 98 7.37 -2.71 -14.82
N LYS A 99 6.07 -2.43 -14.93
CA LYS A 99 5.42 -1.30 -14.23
C LYS A 99 5.10 -1.66 -12.79
N LYS A 100 5.38 -0.74 -11.87
CA LYS A 100 4.83 -0.75 -10.51
C LYS A 100 3.63 0.21 -10.50
N ARG A 101 2.46 -0.28 -10.12
CA ARG A 101 1.27 0.55 -9.90
C ARG A 101 1.04 0.63 -8.39
N ARG A 102 0.76 1.83 -7.90
CA ARG A 102 0.31 2.09 -6.53
C ARG A 102 -1.06 2.74 -6.64
N HIS A 103 -2.00 2.28 -5.85
CA HIS A 103 -3.38 2.75 -5.85
C HIS A 103 -3.58 3.68 -4.67
N TYR A 104 -4.17 4.84 -4.90
CA TYR A 104 -4.43 5.84 -3.88
C TYR A 104 -5.93 6.07 -3.79
N LEU A 105 -6.43 6.12 -2.56
CA LEU A 105 -7.80 6.51 -2.25
C LEU A 105 -7.74 7.79 -1.44
N THR A 106 -8.29 8.86 -1.98
CA THR A 106 -8.45 10.14 -1.30
C THR A 106 -9.91 10.30 -0.92
N ILE A 107 -10.18 10.51 0.36
CA ILE A 107 -11.52 10.72 0.90
C ILE A 107 -11.55 12.10 1.53
N ASN A 108 -12.40 12.98 1.00
CA ASN A 108 -12.68 14.28 1.61
C ASN A 108 -14.04 14.22 2.31
N TYR A 109 -14.07 14.68 3.55
CA TYR A 109 -15.25 14.57 4.42
C TYR A 109 -15.32 15.72 5.41
N LEU A 110 -16.49 15.93 6.01
CA LEU A 110 -16.66 16.86 7.13
C LEU A 110 -16.41 16.14 8.46
N ASP A 111 -15.61 16.74 9.34
CA ASP A 111 -15.48 16.26 10.72
C ASP A 111 -16.72 16.60 11.57
N ALA A 112 -16.70 16.17 12.83
CA ALA A 112 -17.78 16.43 13.79
C ALA A 112 -17.98 17.92 14.10
N GLN A 113 -17.05 18.78 13.69
CA GLN A 113 -17.13 20.24 13.82
C GLN A 113 -17.44 20.93 12.48
N ASP A 114 -17.93 20.18 11.48
CA ASP A 114 -18.24 20.64 10.12
C ASP A 114 -17.04 21.25 9.38
N ARG A 115 -15.81 20.87 9.76
CA ARG A 115 -14.60 21.29 9.06
C ARG A 115 -14.22 20.29 8.00
N GLN A 116 -13.78 20.78 6.86
CA GLN A 116 -13.30 19.96 5.77
C GLN A 116 -12.01 19.22 6.16
N GLN A 117 -12.02 17.91 6.00
CA GLN A 117 -10.88 17.03 6.19
C GLN A 117 -10.62 16.19 4.93
N ALA A 118 -9.39 15.70 4.80
CA ALA A 118 -8.94 14.81 3.76
C ALA A 118 -8.10 13.68 4.36
N MET A 119 -8.34 12.45 3.89
CA MET A 119 -7.52 11.27 4.19
C MET A 119 -7.04 10.64 2.88
N VAL A 120 -5.73 10.45 2.76
CA VAL A 120 -5.10 9.81 1.59
C VAL A 120 -4.50 8.48 2.01
N LEU A 121 -4.98 7.40 1.41
CA LEU A 121 -4.53 6.03 1.65
C LEU A 121 -3.86 5.47 0.40
N GLU A 122 -2.69 4.84 0.53
CA GLU A 122 -2.18 3.91 -0.49
C GLU A 122 -2.76 2.52 -0.22
N LEU A 123 -3.48 1.95 -1.18
CA LEU A 123 -4.14 0.66 -1.03
C LEU A 123 -3.22 -0.49 -1.46
N GLY A 124 -3.34 -1.59 -0.75
CA GLY A 124 -2.79 -2.88 -1.10
C GLY A 124 -3.26 -3.38 -2.45
N LYS A 125 -2.39 -4.11 -3.14
CA LYS A 125 -2.72 -4.71 -4.44
C LYS A 125 -3.19 -6.14 -4.22
N ASN A 126 -4.41 -6.47 -4.68
CA ASN A 126 -4.78 -7.84 -5.08
C ASN A 126 -4.19 -8.17 -6.45
#